data_AF-A0A1D3L666-F1
#
_entry.id   AF-A0A1D3L666-F1
#
_cell.length_a   1.000
_cell.length_b   1.000
_cell.length_c   1.000
_cell.angle_alpha   90.00
_cell.angle_beta   90.00
_cell.angle_gamma   90.00
#
_symmetry.space_group_name_H-M   'P 1'
#
loop_
_entity.id
_entity.type
_entity.pdbx_description
1 polymer ?
#
loop_
_entity_poly.entity_id
_entity_poly.type
_entity_poly.pdbx_seq_one_letter_code
_entity_poly.pdbx_strand_id
1 'polypeptide(L)'
;MFKDLCYAISGIDDLINAQGKGEEVSIENNSILNTYCPSYIPSEGGQCIGHSAALISAFIGLLKIFENHDVDASEKDKLTQYAILWLSYKLKKYMKMEDGISDIYENIKHNNNKI
;
A
#
# COMPACT_ATOMS: atom_id res chain seq x y z
N MET A 1 -13.50 -14.38 -11.19
CA MET A 1 -13.81 -13.56 -10.00
C MET A 1 -12.94 -14.04 -8.85
N PHE A 2 -12.03 -13.18 -8.42
CA PHE A 2 -11.05 -13.45 -7.38
C PHE A 2 -11.81 -13.65 -6.08
N LYS A 3 -11.99 -14.91 -5.70
CA LYS A 3 -12.81 -15.32 -4.56
C LYS A 3 -12.29 -14.74 -3.25
N ASP A 4 -10.99 -14.46 -3.21
CA ASP A 4 -10.30 -14.02 -2.01
C ASP A 4 -10.02 -12.51 -1.98
N LEU A 5 -10.72 -11.71 -2.81
CA LEU A 5 -10.57 -10.25 -2.83
C LEU A 5 -10.74 -9.62 -1.45
N CYS A 6 -11.83 -9.97 -0.76
CA CYS A 6 -12.10 -9.46 0.57
C CYS A 6 -11.05 -9.91 1.58
N TYR A 7 -10.56 -11.15 1.47
CA TYR A 7 -9.51 -11.67 2.35
C TYR A 7 -8.18 -10.93 2.13
N ALA A 8 -7.76 -10.74 0.89
CA ALA A 8 -6.55 -10.01 0.54
C ALA A 8 -6.61 -8.57 1.06
N ILE A 9 -7.75 -7.88 0.85
CA ILE A 9 -7.95 -6.51 1.36
C ILE A 9 -7.94 -6.53 2.89
N SER A 10 -8.65 -7.43 3.55
CA SER A 10 -8.69 -7.49 5.02
C SER A 10 -7.32 -7.77 5.63
N GLY A 11 -6.54 -8.67 5.03
CA GLY A 11 -5.20 -9.00 5.50
C GLY A 11 -4.26 -7.80 5.42
N ILE A 12 -4.32 -7.04 4.31
CA ILE A 12 -3.57 -5.79 4.20
C ILE A 12 -4.11 -4.72 5.17
N ASP A 13 -5.43 -4.64 5.34
CA ASP A 13 -6.05 -3.68 6.27
C ASP A 13 -5.61 -3.93 7.71
N ASP A 14 -5.54 -5.18 8.13
CA ASP A 14 -5.11 -5.59 9.47
C ASP A 14 -3.64 -5.24 9.70
N LEU A 15 -2.77 -5.39 8.70
CA LEU A 15 -1.36 -4.98 8.80
C LEU A 15 -1.20 -3.47 9.01
N ILE A 16 -2.14 -2.67 8.52
CA ILE A 16 -2.16 -1.20 8.69
C ILE A 16 -2.89 -0.78 9.97
N ASN A 17 -3.97 -1.49 10.34
CA ASN A 17 -4.83 -1.14 11.47
C ASN A 17 -4.37 -1.73 12.82
N ALA A 18 -3.54 -2.78 12.83
CA ALA A 18 -3.21 -3.56 14.03
C ALA A 18 -2.62 -2.71 15.19
N GLN A 19 -2.21 -1.46 14.95
CA GLN A 19 -1.44 -0.71 15.96
C GLN A 19 -1.81 0.77 16.13
N GLY A 20 -2.99 1.23 15.66
CA GLY A 20 -3.39 2.63 15.88
C GLY A 20 -4.89 2.84 16.08
N LYS A 21 -5.32 3.27 17.27
CA LYS A 21 -6.61 3.93 17.50
C LYS A 21 -6.39 5.45 17.46
N GLY A 22 -6.66 6.10 16.33
CA GLY A 22 -6.65 7.57 16.21
C GLY A 22 -5.84 8.11 15.02
N GLU A 23 -5.65 9.43 14.99
CA GLU A 23 -4.93 10.20 13.95
C GLU A 23 -3.40 9.92 13.91
N GLU A 24 -2.83 9.33 14.97
CA GLU A 24 -1.43 8.92 15.03
C GLU A 24 -1.33 7.42 14.71
N VAL A 25 -1.40 7.08 13.42
CA VAL A 25 -1.12 5.73 12.94
C VAL A 25 0.39 5.57 12.84
N SER A 26 1.02 5.21 13.96
CA SER A 26 2.39 4.68 13.95
C SER A 26 2.36 3.25 13.43
N ILE A 27 2.84 3.04 12.21
CA ILE A 27 2.96 1.69 11.64
C ILE A 27 4.29 1.15 12.14
N GLU A 28 4.28 0.20 13.10
CA GLU A 28 5.52 -0.47 13.46
C GLU A 28 6.05 -1.24 12.26
N ASN A 29 7.36 -1.37 12.26
CA ASN A 29 8.15 -2.09 11.28
C ASN A 29 7.61 -3.52 11.06
N ASN A 30 6.90 -3.76 9.95
CA ASN A 30 6.35 -5.06 9.59
C ASN A 30 7.13 -5.65 8.41
N SER A 31 7.70 -6.85 8.55
CA SER A 31 8.53 -7.48 7.51
C SER A 31 7.82 -7.69 6.17
N ILE A 32 6.50 -7.94 6.20
CA ILE A 32 5.68 -8.07 4.98
C ILE A 32 5.58 -6.71 4.29
N LEU A 33 5.28 -5.65 5.05
CA LEU A 33 5.24 -4.28 4.53
C LEU A 33 6.64 -3.71 4.23
N ASN A 34 7.72 -4.25 4.75
CA ASN A 34 9.06 -3.78 4.37
C ASN A 34 9.48 -4.28 2.99
N THR A 35 8.92 -5.41 2.54
CA THR A 35 9.29 -6.05 1.27
C THR A 35 9.11 -5.10 0.08
N TYR A 36 8.08 -4.26 0.11
CA TYR A 36 7.78 -3.30 -0.95
C TYR A 36 7.99 -1.85 -0.54
N CYS A 37 8.80 -1.64 0.50
CA CYS A 37 9.06 -0.29 0.98
C CYS A 37 9.88 0.52 -0.03
N PRO A 38 9.52 1.78 -0.34
CA PRO A 38 10.29 2.60 -1.26
C PRO A 38 11.73 2.79 -0.78
N SER A 39 12.69 2.37 -1.61
CA SER A 39 14.13 2.32 -1.28
C SER A 39 14.81 3.68 -1.06
N TYR A 40 14.07 4.78 -1.25
CA TYR A 40 14.59 6.13 -1.15
C TYR A 40 14.14 6.82 0.16
N ILE A 41 13.23 6.20 0.92
CA ILE A 41 12.90 6.64 2.27
C ILE A 41 14.07 6.22 3.16
N PRO A 42 14.85 7.16 3.72
CA PRO A 42 16.15 6.89 4.36
C PRO A 42 15.99 6.35 5.78
N SER A 43 14.95 5.58 6.04
CA SER A 43 14.79 4.86 7.30
C SER A 43 15.92 3.84 7.47
N GLU A 44 16.38 3.70 8.70
CA GLU A 44 17.46 2.79 9.08
C GLU A 44 17.18 1.35 8.62
N GLY A 45 17.71 0.96 7.46
CA GLY A 45 17.68 -0.42 6.97
C GLY A 45 16.48 -0.84 6.10
N GLY A 46 15.79 0.07 5.41
CA GLY A 46 14.72 -0.31 4.46
C GLY A 46 13.35 -0.57 5.11
N GLN A 47 13.14 0.03 6.27
CA GLN A 47 11.89 -0.08 7.04
C GLN A 47 10.85 0.91 6.54
N CYS A 48 9.58 0.52 6.51
CA CYS A 48 8.49 1.46 6.20
C CYS A 48 8.13 2.32 7.39
N ILE A 49 8.99 3.32 7.65
CA ILE A 49 8.78 4.32 8.71
C ILE A 49 7.92 5.44 8.13
N GLY A 50 6.73 5.62 8.70
CA GLY A 50 5.79 6.67 8.35
C GLY A 50 4.59 6.20 7.52
N HIS A 51 3.50 6.95 7.66
CA HIS A 51 2.19 6.57 7.15
C HIS A 51 2.15 6.42 5.62
N SER A 52 2.69 7.40 4.88
CA SER A 52 2.73 7.37 3.40
C SER A 52 3.54 6.17 2.88
N ALA A 53 4.70 5.90 3.48
CA ALA A 53 5.60 4.81 3.11
C ALA A 53 4.92 3.44 3.19
N ALA A 54 4.28 3.18 4.33
CA ALA A 54 3.62 1.92 4.60
C ALA A 54 2.33 1.75 3.77
N LEU A 55 1.56 2.83 3.53
CA LEU A 55 0.41 2.77 2.62
C LEU A 55 0.81 2.39 1.20
N ILE A 56 1.92 2.95 0.70
CA ILE A 56 2.44 2.63 -0.64
C ILE A 56 2.92 1.18 -0.70
N SER A 57 3.66 0.74 0.32
CA SER A 57 4.13 -0.63 0.36
C SER A 57 2.97 -1.63 0.43
N ALA A 58 1.97 -1.36 1.27
CA ALA A 58 0.75 -2.14 1.35
C ALA A 58 0.00 -2.19 0.01
N PHE A 59 -0.10 -1.04 -0.68
CA PHE A 59 -0.69 -0.96 -2.01
C PHE A 59 0.07 -1.82 -3.04
N ILE A 60 1.41 -1.74 -3.07
CA ILE A 60 2.25 -2.59 -3.95
C ILE A 60 2.08 -4.06 -3.60
N GLY A 61 2.05 -4.41 -2.30
CA GLY A 61 1.80 -5.77 -1.84
C GLY A 61 0.45 -6.33 -2.31
N LEU A 62 -0.61 -5.52 -2.24
CA LEU A 62 -1.93 -5.88 -2.74
C LEU A 62 -1.91 -6.12 -4.26
N LEU A 63 -1.23 -5.26 -5.02
CA LEU A 63 -1.03 -5.46 -6.46
C LEU A 63 -0.27 -6.75 -6.77
N LYS A 64 0.76 -7.08 -5.99
CA LYS A 64 1.55 -8.32 -6.17
C LYS A 64 0.74 -9.59 -5.87
N ILE A 65 -0.13 -9.55 -4.85
CA ILE A 65 -1.08 -10.63 -4.58
C ILE A 65 -2.00 -10.85 -5.79
N PHE A 66 -2.50 -9.77 -6.39
CA PHE A 66 -3.38 -9.84 -7.56
C PHE A 66 -2.64 -10.28 -8.84
N GLU A 67 -1.40 -9.84 -9.04
CA GLU A 67 -0.57 -10.22 -10.19
C GLU A 67 -0.27 -11.72 -10.21
N ASN A 68 0.03 -12.29 -9.04
CA ASN A 68 0.35 -13.71 -8.85
C ASN A 68 -0.86 -14.65 -8.99
N HIS A 69 -2.08 -14.11 -9.06
CA HIS A 69 -3.27 -14.90 -9.30
C HIS A 69 -3.47 -15.19 -10.79
N ASP A 70 -3.80 -16.45 -11.10
CA ASP A 70 -4.11 -16.90 -12.45
C ASP A 70 -5.55 -16.50 -12.80
N VAL A 71 -5.70 -15.23 -13.16
CA VAL A 71 -6.95 -14.63 -13.64
C VAL A 71 -6.72 -13.93 -14.98
N ASP A 72 -7.76 -13.78 -15.78
CA ASP A 72 -7.66 -13.11 -17.08
C ASP A 72 -7.31 -11.62 -16.93
N ALA A 73 -6.84 -11.00 -18.03
CA ALA A 73 -6.42 -9.60 -18.03
C ALA A 73 -7.54 -8.64 -17.60
N SER A 74 -8.78 -8.90 -18.01
CA SER A 74 -9.93 -8.06 -17.63
C SER A 74 -10.22 -8.13 -16.13
N GLU A 75 -9.92 -9.26 -15.52
CA GLU A 75 -10.03 -9.47 -14.09
C GLU A 75 -8.87 -8.82 -13.34
N LYS A 76 -7.63 -8.87 -13.88
CA LYS A 76 -6.48 -8.12 -13.34
C LYS A 76 -6.73 -6.60 -13.34
N ASP A 77 -7.37 -6.07 -14.38
CA ASP A 77 -7.74 -4.66 -14.45
C ASP A 77 -8.74 -4.28 -13.36
N LYS A 78 -9.75 -5.13 -13.12
CA LYS A 78 -10.73 -4.93 -12.02
C LYS A 78 -10.04 -4.99 -10.65
N LEU A 79 -9.13 -5.94 -10.45
CA LEU A 79 -8.36 -6.06 -9.22
C LEU A 79 -7.51 -4.83 -8.94
N THR A 80 -6.88 -4.29 -9.98
CA THR A 80 -6.12 -3.03 -9.90
C THR A 80 -7.03 -1.86 -9.50
N GLN A 81 -8.24 -1.78 -10.06
CA GLN A 81 -9.23 -0.77 -9.65
C GLN A 81 -9.63 -0.91 -8.18
N TYR A 82 -9.79 -2.13 -7.67
CA TYR A 82 -10.06 -2.36 -6.24
C TYR A 82 -8.89 -1.94 -5.35
N ALA A 83 -7.64 -2.18 -5.76
CA ALA A 83 -6.47 -1.70 -5.02
C ALA A 83 -6.43 -0.17 -4.95
N ILE A 84 -6.72 0.51 -6.07
CA ILE A 84 -6.76 1.98 -6.13
C ILE A 84 -7.89 2.53 -5.25
N LEU A 85 -9.05 1.89 -5.27
CA LEU A 85 -10.19 2.27 -4.44
C LEU A 85 -9.86 2.15 -2.94
N TRP A 86 -9.21 1.05 -2.54
CA TRP A 86 -8.74 0.85 -1.18
C TRP A 86 -7.74 1.93 -0.75
N LEU A 87 -6.73 2.22 -1.58
CA LEU A 87 -5.74 3.27 -1.33
C LEU A 87 -6.41 4.64 -1.17
N SER A 88 -7.34 4.97 -2.06
CA SER A 88 -8.11 6.22 -2.02
C SER A 88 -8.93 6.36 -0.74
N TYR A 89 -9.54 5.27 -0.27
CA TYR A 89 -10.26 5.23 0.99
C TYR A 89 -9.32 5.51 2.18
N LYS A 90 -8.14 4.90 2.21
CA LYS A 90 -7.15 5.12 3.28
C LYS A 90 -6.63 6.54 3.29
N LEU A 91 -6.28 7.10 2.13
CA LEU A 91 -5.85 8.48 1.99
C LEU A 91 -6.91 9.45 2.51
N LYS A 92 -8.18 9.27 2.11
CA LYS A 92 -9.29 10.10 2.60
C LYS A 92 -9.46 10.03 4.12
N LYS A 93 -9.18 8.87 4.73
CA LYS A 93 -9.41 8.64 6.16
C LYS A 93 -8.30 9.20 7.05
N TYR A 94 -7.05 9.14 6.58
CA TYR A 94 -5.88 9.38 7.44
C TYR A 94 -4.99 10.54 6.99
N MET A 95 -5.23 11.12 5.80
CA MET A 95 -4.45 12.23 5.26
C MET A 95 -5.37 13.28 4.65
N LYS A 96 -4.88 14.52 4.53
CA LYS A 96 -5.47 15.43 3.54
C LYS A 96 -5.18 14.84 2.17
N MET A 97 -6.23 14.59 1.39
CA MET A 97 -6.15 13.84 0.13
C MET A 97 -5.09 14.44 -0.83
N GLU A 98 -4.97 15.76 -0.91
CA GLU A 98 -3.97 16.45 -1.74
C GLU A 98 -2.53 16.16 -1.29
N ASP A 99 -2.26 16.24 0.01
CA ASP A 99 -0.93 15.95 0.58
C ASP A 99 -0.57 14.47 0.37
N GLY A 100 -1.50 13.56 0.63
CA GLY A 100 -1.28 12.12 0.47
C GLY A 100 -1.08 11.70 -0.98
N ILE A 101 -1.81 12.29 -1.94
CA ILE A 101 -1.60 12.03 -3.37
C ILE A 101 -0.24 12.56 -3.83
N SER A 102 0.12 13.77 -3.43
CA SER A 102 1.43 14.37 -3.77
C SER A 102 2.58 13.52 -3.23
N ASP A 103 2.49 13.10 -1.97
CA ASP A 103 3.46 12.20 -1.35
C ASP A 103 3.59 10.89 -2.13
N ILE A 104 2.46 10.22 -2.44
CA ILE A 104 2.46 8.96 -3.18
C ILE A 104 3.05 9.13 -4.57
N TYR A 105 2.70 10.21 -5.27
CA TYR A 105 3.22 10.48 -6.60
C TYR A 105 4.75 10.63 -6.60
N GLU A 106 5.29 11.44 -5.69
CA GLU A 106 6.74 11.60 -5.57
C GLU A 106 7.41 10.28 -5.16
N ASN A 107 6.77 9.48 -4.30
CA ASN A 107 7.26 8.14 -3.94
C ASN A 107 7.38 7.19 -5.13
N ILE A 108 6.34 7.09 -5.95
CA ILE A 108 6.33 6.20 -7.12
C ILE A 108 7.37 6.66 -8.15
N LYS A 109 7.44 7.98 -8.39
CA LYS A 109 8.41 8.59 -9.30
C LYS A 109 9.86 8.31 -8.90
N HIS A 110 10.19 8.40 -7.61
CA HIS A 110 11.52 8.09 -7.11
C HIS A 110 11.87 6.60 -7.23
N ASN A 111 10.90 5.70 -7.01
CA ASN A 111 11.11 4.26 -7.19
C ASN A 111 11.39 3.89 -8.66
N ASN A 112 10.71 4.51 -9.63
CA ASN A 112 10.89 4.22 -11.05
C ASN A 112 12.22 4.75 -11.61
N ASN A 113 12.79 5.81 -11.03
CA ASN A 113 14.08 6.38 -11.46
C ASN A 113 15.31 5.54 -11.05
N LYS A 114 15.12 4.40 -10.38
CA LYS A 114 16.19 3.46 -9.98
C LYS A 114 16.20 2.15 -10.80
N ILE A 115 15.35 2.01 -11.81
CA ILE A 115 15.32 0.86 -12.74
C ILE A 115 16.14 1.18 -14.00
#